data_AF-A0A7S0BCS2-F1
#
_entry.id   AF-A0A7S0BCS2-F1
#
_cell.length_a   1.000
_cell.length_b   1.000
_cell.length_c   1.000
_cell.angle_alpha   90.00
_cell.angle_beta   90.00
_cell.angle_gamma   90.00
#
_symmetry.space_group_name_H-M   'P 1'
#
loop_
_entity.id
_entity.type
_entity.pdbx_description
1 polymer ?
#
loop_
_entity_poly.entity_id
_entity_poly.type
_entity_poly.pdbx_seq_one_letter_code
_entity_poly.pdbx_strand_id
1 'polypeptide(L)'
;RVQGDPYAPPSWVRVRVPSSSAQLPAEYVTTSQVRNVALCDFLTRVLSDVLHRGSGIDWTKAVAGRGWVGSKGGDINVDAPGQYVLPRTSVVATAEHVEARLTLSLPARG
;
A
#
# COMPACT_ATOMS: atom_id res chain seq x y z
N ARG A 1 1.78 9.34 -10.80
CA ARG A 1 1.12 10.67 -10.89
C ARG A 1 1.35 11.36 -9.56
N VAL A 2 1.81 12.61 -9.57
CA VAL A 2 2.04 13.40 -8.35
C VAL A 2 0.89 14.40 -8.20
N GLN A 3 0.46 14.66 -6.97
CA GLN A 3 -0.58 15.64 -6.67
C GLN A 3 -0.11 17.05 -7.07
N GLY A 4 -1.00 17.84 -7.67
CA GLY A 4 -0.66 19.21 -8.13
C GLY A 4 -0.64 20.24 -7.00
N ASP A 5 -1.44 20.00 -5.96
CA ASP A 5 -1.54 20.81 -4.75
C ASP A 5 -2.02 19.92 -3.59
N PRO A 6 -2.04 20.42 -2.33
CA PRO A 6 -2.40 19.62 -1.15
C PRO A 6 -3.86 19.18 -1.07
N TYR A 7 -4.75 19.80 -1.85
CA TYR A 7 -6.18 19.48 -1.95
C TYR A 7 -6.50 18.65 -3.20
N ALA A 8 -5.54 18.43 -4.09
CA ALA A 8 -5.68 17.57 -5.25
C ALA A 8 -5.77 16.08 -4.84
N PRO A 9 -6.28 15.21 -5.74
CA PRO A 9 -6.24 13.77 -5.51
C PRO A 9 -4.82 13.27 -5.16
N PRO A 10 -4.71 12.25 -4.28
CA PRO A 10 -3.43 11.83 -3.74
C PRO A 10 -2.48 11.28 -4.81
N SER A 11 -1.19 11.34 -4.52
CA SER A 11 -0.13 10.87 -5.42
C SER A 11 -0.15 9.35 -5.53
N TRP A 12 0.07 8.82 -6.72
CA TRP A 12 0.23 7.38 -6.94
C TRP A 12 1.67 6.95 -6.69
N VAL A 13 1.85 5.96 -5.83
CA VAL A 13 3.14 5.39 -5.44
C VAL A 13 3.17 3.90 -5.76
N ARG A 14 4.32 3.40 -6.20
CA ARG A 14 4.59 1.97 -6.32
C ARG A 14 5.82 1.62 -5.51
N VAL A 15 5.69 0.61 -4.66
CA VAL A 15 6.80 0.06 -3.87
C VAL A 15 7.09 -1.32 -4.43
N ARG A 16 8.34 -1.56 -4.85
CA ARG A 16 8.79 -2.86 -5.34
C ARG A 16 9.81 -3.45 -4.39
N VAL A 17 9.55 -4.66 -3.93
CA VAL A 17 10.48 -5.46 -3.14
C VAL A 17 10.97 -6.61 -4.02
N PRO A 18 12.28 -6.74 -4.27
CA PRO A 18 12.82 -7.89 -5.00
C PRO A 18 12.42 -9.21 -4.33
N SER A 19 12.15 -10.26 -5.11
CA SER A 19 11.74 -11.56 -4.58
C SER A 19 12.78 -12.17 -3.63
N SER A 20 14.06 -11.89 -3.84
CA SER A 20 15.16 -12.29 -2.94
C SER A 20 15.02 -11.71 -1.52
N SER A 21 14.43 -10.51 -1.41
CA SER A 21 14.15 -9.85 -0.13
C SER A 21 12.76 -10.22 0.41
N ALA A 22 11.77 -10.40 -0.46
CA ALA A 22 10.40 -10.71 -0.06
C ALA A 22 10.25 -12.14 0.48
N GLN A 23 11.10 -13.08 0.02
CA GLN A 23 11.18 -14.47 0.48
C GLN A 23 9.82 -15.20 0.51
N LEU A 24 8.91 -14.83 -0.38
CA LEU A 24 7.63 -15.53 -0.53
C LEU A 24 7.86 -16.91 -1.16
N PRO A 25 7.16 -17.97 -0.70
CA PRO A 25 7.26 -19.28 -1.31
C PRO A 25 6.91 -19.23 -2.81
N ALA A 26 7.84 -19.68 -3.66
CA ALA A 26 7.70 -19.60 -5.12
C ALA A 26 6.44 -20.32 -5.62
N GLU A 27 6.02 -21.39 -4.92
CA GLU A 27 4.80 -22.15 -5.24
C GLU A 27 3.50 -21.34 -5.16
N TYR A 28 3.48 -20.27 -4.37
CA TYR A 28 2.33 -19.35 -4.29
C TYR A 28 2.39 -18.28 -5.37
N VAL A 29 3.58 -18.03 -5.92
CA VAL A 29 3.80 -16.97 -6.90
C VAL A 29 3.68 -17.50 -8.33
N THR A 30 4.32 -18.62 -8.66
CA THR A 30 4.54 -19.04 -10.06
C THR A 30 3.75 -20.28 -10.48
N THR A 31 3.36 -21.15 -9.55
CA THR A 31 2.80 -22.47 -9.90
C THR A 31 1.31 -22.44 -10.25
N SER A 32 0.53 -21.51 -9.68
CA SER A 32 -0.92 -21.43 -9.91
C SER A 32 -1.42 -20.01 -9.82
N GLN A 33 -2.20 -19.59 -10.83
CA GLN A 33 -2.84 -18.27 -10.82
C GLN A 33 -3.77 -18.09 -9.62
N VAL A 34 -4.53 -19.12 -9.24
CA VAL A 34 -5.44 -19.05 -8.09
C VAL A 34 -4.67 -18.84 -6.79
N ARG A 35 -3.53 -19.53 -6.62
CA ARG A 35 -2.63 -19.31 -5.47
C ARG A 35 -2.04 -17.90 -5.46
N ASN A 36 -1.61 -17.41 -6.63
CA ASN A 36 -1.06 -16.06 -6.75
C ASN A 36 -2.11 -14.99 -6.41
N VAL A 37 -3.36 -15.16 -6.87
CA VAL A 37 -4.48 -14.28 -6.52
C VAL A 37 -4.73 -14.29 -5.02
N ALA A 38 -4.78 -15.47 -4.39
CA ALA A 38 -4.98 -15.58 -2.95
C ALA A 38 -3.82 -14.94 -2.15
N LEU A 39 -2.58 -15.13 -2.60
CA LEU A 39 -1.39 -14.51 -2.02
C LEU A 39 -1.46 -12.97 -2.11
N CYS A 40 -1.77 -12.43 -3.29
CA CYS A 40 -1.86 -10.98 -3.50
C CYS A 40 -3.01 -10.36 -2.68
N ASP A 41 -4.15 -11.04 -2.58
CA ASP A 41 -5.28 -10.62 -1.73
C ASP A 41 -4.89 -10.61 -0.25
N PHE A 42 -4.24 -11.67 0.23
CA PHE A 42 -3.71 -11.77 1.59
C PHE A 42 -2.72 -10.63 1.90
N LEU A 43 -1.73 -10.40 1.03
CA LEU A 43 -0.76 -9.31 1.20
C LEU A 43 -1.43 -7.94 1.21
N THR A 44 -2.45 -7.73 0.35
CA THR A 44 -3.21 -6.48 0.34
C THR A 44 -3.95 -6.27 1.67
N ARG A 45 -4.55 -7.32 2.24
CA ARG A 45 -5.22 -7.25 3.55
C ARG A 45 -4.25 -6.94 4.67
N VAL A 46 -3.11 -7.63 4.72
CA VAL A 46 -2.07 -7.36 5.72
C VAL A 46 -1.57 -5.92 5.59
N LEU A 47 -1.30 -5.45 4.38
CA LEU A 47 -0.87 -4.07 4.14
C LEU A 47 -1.93 -3.06 4.59
N SER A 48 -3.19 -3.29 4.24
CA SER A 48 -4.30 -2.44 4.69
C SER A 48 -4.44 -2.42 6.21
N ASP A 49 -4.28 -3.57 6.87
CA ASP A 49 -4.34 -3.69 8.32
C ASP A 49 -3.22 -2.91 9.01
N VAL A 50 -1.98 -3.08 8.53
CA VAL A 50 -0.80 -2.36 9.03
C VAL A 50 -0.95 -0.84 8.87
N LEU A 51 -1.52 -0.38 7.76
CA LEU A 51 -1.75 1.05 7.50
C LEU A 51 -2.84 1.66 8.38
N HIS A 52 -3.96 0.94 8.62
CA HIS A 52 -5.15 1.53 9.26
C HIS A 52 -5.35 1.16 10.74
N ARG A 53 -4.79 0.04 11.22
CA ARG A 53 -4.99 -0.41 12.62
C ARG A 53 -3.88 0.00 13.59
N GLY A 54 -2.96 0.88 13.16
CA GLY A 54 -1.95 1.46 14.03
C GLY A 54 -0.83 0.51 14.47
N SER A 55 -0.72 -0.68 13.85
CA SER A 55 0.44 -1.57 14.02
C SER A 55 1.61 -1.19 13.11
N GLY A 56 1.37 -0.34 12.10
CA GLY A 56 2.41 0.31 11.31
C GLY A 56 3.13 1.42 12.08
N ILE A 57 4.23 1.90 11.50
CA ILE A 57 4.90 3.13 11.98
C ILE A 57 3.89 4.26 11.83
N ASP A 58 3.64 5.00 12.91
CA ASP A 58 2.88 6.25 12.85
C ASP A 58 3.73 7.33 12.18
N TRP A 59 3.87 7.25 10.86
CA TRP A 59 4.57 8.24 10.04
C TRP A 59 3.88 9.60 10.10
N THR A 60 2.58 9.64 10.45
CA THR A 60 1.85 10.88 10.63
C THR A 60 2.40 11.72 11.79
N LYS A 61 3.10 11.12 12.78
CA LYS A 61 3.87 11.87 13.80
C LYS A 61 4.97 12.75 13.21
N ALA A 62 5.58 12.36 12.07
CA ALA A 62 6.55 13.20 11.37
C ALA A 62 5.88 14.37 10.63
N VAL A 63 4.57 14.27 10.40
CA VAL A 63 3.76 15.17 9.56
C VAL A 63 2.81 16.03 10.40
N ALA A 64 2.59 15.68 11.67
CA ALA A 64 1.69 16.36 12.59
C ALA A 64 2.08 17.83 12.75
N GLY A 65 1.23 18.73 12.26
CA GLY A 65 1.31 20.15 12.57
C GLY A 65 0.98 20.38 14.05
N ARG A 66 1.73 21.28 14.71
CA ARG A 66 1.38 21.73 16.06
C ARG A 66 0.18 22.68 15.98
N GLY A 67 -1.05 22.17 15.95
CA GLY A 67 -2.24 23.01 15.91
C GLY A 67 -3.58 22.26 15.92
N TRP A 68 -4.66 22.99 16.18
CA TRP A 68 -6.06 22.52 16.22
C TRP A 68 -6.64 22.07 14.86
N VAL A 69 -5.87 22.22 13.78
CA VAL A 69 -6.22 21.77 12.43
C VAL A 69 -5.46 20.47 12.20
N GLY A 70 -6.18 19.35 12.13
CA GLY A 70 -5.60 18.01 11.96
C GLY A 70 -4.60 17.93 10.79
N SER A 71 -3.71 16.93 10.84
CA SER A 71 -2.63 16.69 9.88
C SER A 71 -3.12 16.87 8.44
N LYS A 72 -2.70 17.97 7.78
CA LYS A 72 -3.01 18.22 6.37
C LYS A 72 -2.10 17.35 5.49
N GLY A 73 -2.52 16.11 5.26
CA GLY A 73 -1.78 15.11 4.48
C GLY A 73 -1.01 14.11 5.36
N GLY A 74 -0.34 13.16 4.70
CA GLY A 74 0.35 12.03 5.33
C GLY A 74 -0.38 10.69 5.23
N ASP A 75 -1.61 10.67 4.70
CA ASP A 75 -2.38 9.43 4.56
C ASP A 75 -1.81 8.56 3.45
N ILE A 76 -1.47 7.31 3.81
CA ILE A 76 -1.10 6.25 2.88
C ILE A 76 -2.28 5.30 2.78
N ASN A 77 -2.80 5.09 1.58
CA ASN A 77 -3.92 4.20 1.34
C ASN A 77 -3.57 3.14 0.29
N VAL A 78 -4.25 2.01 0.39
CA VAL A 78 -4.26 0.92 -0.59
C VAL A 78 -5.69 0.61 -0.96
N ASP A 79 -5.94 0.15 -2.19
CA ASP A 79 -7.23 -0.39 -2.60
C ASP A 79 -7.53 -1.68 -1.81
N ALA A 80 -8.24 -1.53 -0.69
CA ALA A 80 -8.47 -2.59 0.28
C ALA A 80 -9.60 -3.54 -0.18
N PRO A 81 -9.39 -4.87 -0.10
CA PRO A 81 -10.38 -5.83 -0.57
C PRO A 81 -11.55 -5.98 0.43
N GLY A 82 -12.75 -6.20 -0.11
CA GLY A 82 -13.92 -6.64 0.66
C GLY A 82 -13.88 -8.14 0.99
N GLN A 83 -15.04 -8.79 1.03
CA GLN A 83 -15.13 -10.24 1.34
C GLN A 83 -14.61 -11.14 0.20
N TYR A 84 -14.65 -10.67 -1.04
CA TYR A 84 -14.27 -11.47 -2.21
C TYR A 84 -12.76 -11.42 -2.49
N VAL A 85 -12.19 -12.61 -2.75
CA VAL A 85 -10.82 -12.80 -3.24
C VAL A 85 -10.82 -12.73 -4.77
N LEU A 86 -10.41 -11.59 -5.32
CA LEU A 86 -10.43 -11.32 -6.76
C LEU A 86 -9.04 -10.93 -7.26
N PRO A 87 -8.72 -11.21 -8.54
CA PRO A 87 -7.55 -10.62 -9.18
C PRO A 87 -7.61 -9.09 -9.10
N ARG A 88 -6.57 -8.47 -8.54
CA ARG A 88 -6.46 -7.01 -8.37
C ARG A 88 -5.05 -6.56 -8.70
N THR A 89 -4.88 -5.24 -8.75
CA THR A 89 -3.57 -4.62 -8.99
C THR A 89 -2.99 -3.91 -7.77
N SER A 90 -3.70 -3.93 -6.64
CA SER A 90 -3.25 -3.38 -5.35
C SER A 90 -1.91 -3.97 -4.91
N VAL A 91 -1.76 -5.28 -5.07
CA VAL A 91 -0.51 -6.02 -4.92
C VAL A 91 -0.35 -6.94 -6.12
N VAL A 92 0.87 -7.00 -6.67
CA VAL A 92 1.25 -7.91 -7.75
C VAL A 92 2.50 -8.66 -7.33
N ALA A 93 2.44 -9.99 -7.29
CA ALA A 93 3.59 -10.85 -7.02
C ALA A 93 4.04 -11.55 -8.31
N THR A 94 5.32 -11.43 -8.62
CA THR A 94 5.98 -12.04 -9.78
C THR A 94 7.22 -12.81 -9.34
N ALA A 95 7.83 -13.57 -10.25
CA ALA A 95 9.09 -14.26 -9.95
C ALA A 95 10.22 -13.29 -9.54
N GLU A 96 10.21 -12.05 -10.05
CA GLU A 96 11.27 -11.07 -9.82
C GLU A 96 11.03 -10.15 -8.62
N HIS A 97 9.77 -9.79 -8.36
CA HIS A 97 9.42 -8.84 -7.31
C HIS A 97 7.96 -8.95 -6.84
N VAL A 98 7.72 -8.35 -5.68
CA VAL A 98 6.38 -8.00 -5.18
C VAL A 98 6.21 -6.49 -5.30
N GLU A 99 5.14 -6.05 -5.93
CA GLU A 99 4.80 -4.64 -6.10
C GLU A 99 3.52 -4.31 -5.30
N ALA A 100 3.58 -3.31 -4.43
CA ALA A 100 2.40 -2.69 -3.83
C ALA A 100 2.11 -1.36 -4.53
N ARG A 101 0.84 -1.12 -4.87
CA ARG A 101 0.35 0.12 -5.49
C ARG A 101 -0.51 0.88 -4.50
N LEU A 102 -0.10 2.10 -4.19
CA LEU A 102 -0.62 2.90 -3.09
C LEU A 102 -0.97 4.31 -3.56
N THR A 103 -1.76 4.99 -2.75
CA THR A 103 -1.88 6.44 -2.80
C THR A 103 -1.26 7.06 -1.56
N LEU A 104 -0.62 8.21 -1.74
CA LEU A 104 -0.02 9.00 -0.68
C LEU A 104 -0.48 10.45 -0.85
N SER A 105 -1.17 10.96 0.17
CA SER A 105 -1.45 12.39 0.30
C SER A 105 -0.17 13.06 0.78
N LEU A 106 0.56 13.74 -0.11
CA LEU A 106 1.79 14.42 0.29
C LEU A 106 1.43 15.59 1.21
N PRO A 107 2.17 15.76 2.31
CA PRO A 107 1.87 16.82 3.24
C PRO A 107 2.27 18.18 2.70
N ALA A 108 1.56 19.20 3.17
CA ALA A 108 1.93 20.57 2.93
C ALA A 108 1.67 21.42 4.16
N ARG A 109 2.54 22.42 4.33
CA ARG A 109 2.30 23.56 5.21
C ARG A 109 1.96 24.72 4.30
N GLY A 110 0.64 24.95 4.15
CA GLY A 110 0.13 26.09 3.38
C GLY A 110 0.65 27.41 3.89
#